data_AF-A0A2V6EZX6-F1
#
_entry.id   AF-A0A2V6EZX6-F1
#
_cell.length_a   1.000
_cell.length_b   1.000
_cell.length_c   1.000
_cell.angle_alpha   90.00
_cell.angle_beta   90.00
_cell.angle_gamma   90.00
#
_symmetry.space_group_name_H-M   'P 1'
#
loop_
_entity.id
_entity.type
_entity.pdbx_description
1 polymer ?
#
loop_
_entity_poly.entity_id
_entity_poly.type
_entity_poly.pdbx_seq_one_letter_code
_entity_poly.pdbx_strand_id
1 'polypeptide(L)'
;PTSVFVEVAQRTRAAVVIVSVFDETGHLSANGHGFFVSGDGKFIADRSVITGGANAVAKVADGAIYNVSGALTQTTPQSLVLLKADATHPLPFLVPSASALPDAGDEVAIVLSPIERTNPVLLEEKISGRFTDEAGEWFDVTPALSKTIAGAPVINQRGELIGVVTFRAGSNSCAIRPAAALTTLASSATPARTATPSKIPLKGSKLVYAPAPRYPSDARQPGGAGQASGSFRVLFDANGRAVAVQTIHSTGNSALDQAAVSTLIQWRSEAGPEWSLVVPITFKP
;
A
#
# COMPACT_ATOMS: atom_id res chain seq x y z
N PRO A 1 19.70 -8.24 -23.28
CA PRO A 1 19.32 -9.20 -22.23
C PRO A 1 18.26 -8.58 -21.31
N THR A 2 17.10 -9.21 -21.17
CA THR A 2 16.12 -8.82 -20.15
C THR A 2 16.75 -9.06 -18.78
N SER A 3 16.73 -8.07 -17.88
CA SER A 3 17.28 -8.25 -16.53
C SER A 3 16.58 -9.42 -15.84
N VAL A 4 17.37 -10.25 -15.13
CA VAL A 4 16.86 -11.37 -14.32
C VAL A 4 15.78 -10.87 -13.34
N PHE A 5 15.93 -9.65 -12.83
CA PHE A 5 14.97 -9.04 -11.92
C PHE A 5 13.59 -8.81 -12.55
N VAL A 6 13.52 -8.52 -13.86
CA VAL A 6 12.23 -8.32 -14.54
C VAL A 6 11.40 -9.61 -14.53
N GLU A 7 12.05 -10.76 -14.65
CA GLU A 7 11.39 -12.06 -14.62
C GLU A 7 10.98 -12.43 -13.19
N VAL A 8 11.89 -12.33 -12.22
CA VAL A 8 11.60 -12.75 -10.84
C VAL A 8 10.65 -11.79 -10.10
N ALA A 9 10.64 -10.49 -10.45
CA ALA A 9 9.76 -9.51 -9.81
C ALA A 9 8.28 -9.68 -10.14
N GLN A 10 7.91 -10.44 -11.19
CA GLN A 10 6.51 -10.59 -11.59
C GLN A 10 5.65 -11.17 -10.47
N ARG A 11 6.16 -12.15 -9.73
CA ARG A 11 5.47 -12.76 -8.58
C ARG A 11 5.37 -11.78 -7.42
N THR A 12 6.44 -11.01 -7.20
CA THR A 12 6.51 -10.02 -6.12
C THR A 12 5.47 -8.92 -6.31
N ARG A 13 5.32 -8.41 -7.54
CA ARG A 13 4.41 -7.29 -7.88
C ARG A 13 2.97 -7.50 -7.45
N ALA A 14 2.45 -8.74 -7.48
CA ALA A 14 1.07 -9.03 -7.11
C ALA A 14 0.80 -8.80 -5.61
N ALA A 15 1.83 -8.87 -4.76
CA ALA A 15 1.74 -8.63 -3.33
C ALA A 15 2.04 -7.18 -2.93
N VAL A 16 2.59 -6.36 -3.83
CA VAL A 16 2.94 -4.95 -3.56
C VAL A 16 1.70 -4.07 -3.67
N VAL A 17 1.55 -3.16 -2.71
CA VAL A 17 0.41 -2.27 -2.57
C VAL A 17 0.84 -0.82 -2.46
N ILE A 18 -0.10 0.08 -2.76
CA ILE A 18 -0.04 1.47 -2.37
C ILE A 18 -0.88 1.66 -1.11
N VAL A 19 -0.32 2.30 -0.10
CA VAL A 19 -0.97 2.65 1.15
C VAL A 19 -1.28 4.13 1.12
N SER A 20 -2.56 4.46 0.99
CA SER A 20 -3.03 5.85 1.02
C SER A 20 -3.66 6.14 2.37
N VAL A 21 -3.18 7.19 3.04
CA VAL A 21 -3.54 7.55 4.41
C VAL A 21 -4.22 8.92 4.41
N PHE A 22 -5.33 9.01 5.12
CA PHE A 22 -6.19 10.19 5.19
C PHE A 22 -6.25 10.73 6.62
N ASP A 23 -6.30 12.05 6.77
CA ASP A 23 -6.48 12.72 8.06
C ASP A 23 -7.95 12.64 8.55
N GLU A 24 -8.24 13.24 9.71
CA GLU A 24 -9.59 13.24 10.30
C GLU A 24 -10.64 13.96 9.44
N THR A 25 -10.21 14.85 8.54
CA THR A 25 -11.09 15.58 7.61
C THR A 25 -11.32 14.82 6.30
N GLY A 26 -10.60 13.72 6.09
CA GLY A 26 -10.66 12.90 4.88
C GLY A 26 -9.74 13.37 3.76
N HIS A 27 -8.82 14.28 4.04
CA HIS A 27 -7.80 14.69 3.08
C HIS A 27 -6.66 13.69 3.04
N LEU A 28 -6.15 13.42 1.84
CA LEU A 28 -4.97 12.57 1.67
C LEU A 28 -3.78 13.23 2.36
N SER A 29 -3.30 12.59 3.42
CA SER A 29 -2.19 13.04 4.25
C SER A 29 -0.86 12.46 3.76
N ALA A 30 -0.88 11.17 3.39
CA ALA A 30 0.32 10.49 2.93
C ALA A 30 -0.01 9.38 1.91
N ASN A 31 0.99 9.05 1.11
CA ASN A 31 0.97 7.92 0.21
C ASN A 31 2.33 7.22 0.25
N GLY A 32 2.34 5.89 0.21
CA GLY A 32 3.59 5.12 0.26
C GLY A 32 3.38 3.67 -0.16
N HIS A 33 4.46 2.89 -0.13
CA HIS A 33 4.40 1.48 -0.52
C HIS A 33 4.17 0.56 0.68
N GLY A 34 3.69 -0.63 0.38
CA GLY A 34 3.68 -1.76 1.30
C GLY A 34 3.61 -3.07 0.54
N PHE A 35 3.61 -4.18 1.26
CA PHE A 35 3.41 -5.50 0.65
C PHE A 35 2.81 -6.49 1.64
N PHE A 36 1.95 -7.38 1.14
CA PHE A 36 1.34 -8.43 1.95
C PHE A 36 2.38 -9.46 2.39
N VAL A 37 2.26 -9.90 3.63
CA VAL A 37 3.06 -10.97 4.25
C VAL A 37 2.20 -12.15 4.69
N SER A 38 0.89 -12.08 4.47
CA SER A 38 -0.06 -13.17 4.74
C SER A 38 -1.29 -13.07 3.85
N GLY A 39 -1.84 -14.22 3.46
CA GLY A 39 -3.03 -14.29 2.60
C GLY A 39 -4.31 -13.73 3.24
N ASP A 40 -4.36 -13.61 4.56
CA ASP A 40 -5.47 -12.98 5.28
C ASP A 40 -5.39 -11.43 5.30
N GLY A 41 -4.45 -10.83 4.58
CA GLY A 41 -4.36 -9.38 4.41
C GLY A 41 -3.49 -8.66 5.43
N LYS A 42 -2.60 -9.37 6.15
CA LYS A 42 -1.53 -8.68 6.90
C LYS A 42 -0.47 -8.16 5.94
N PHE A 43 -0.07 -6.90 6.08
CA PHE A 43 0.93 -6.28 5.21
C PHE A 43 1.88 -5.35 5.98
N ILE A 44 3.08 -5.20 5.43
CA ILE A 44 4.12 -4.32 5.96
C ILE A 44 4.08 -3.00 5.21
N ALA A 45 4.33 -1.91 5.92
CA ALA A 45 4.64 -0.61 5.35
C ALA A 45 5.69 0.11 6.20
N ASP A 46 6.24 1.22 5.68
CA ASP A 46 7.03 2.14 6.48
C ASP A 46 6.13 2.91 7.46
N ARG A 47 6.55 3.03 8.72
CA ARG A 47 5.75 3.67 9.79
C ARG A 47 5.48 5.14 9.51
N SER A 48 6.34 5.84 8.76
CA SER A 48 6.12 7.25 8.45
C SER A 48 4.87 7.47 7.58
N VAL A 49 4.41 6.47 6.84
CA VAL A 49 3.21 6.59 5.99
C VAL A 49 1.93 6.78 6.82
N ILE A 50 1.87 6.19 8.02
CA ILE A 50 0.66 6.25 8.87
C ILE A 50 0.68 7.40 9.87
N THR A 51 1.73 8.22 9.89
CA THR A 51 1.87 9.30 10.87
C THR A 51 0.82 10.38 10.63
N GLY A 52 0.02 10.72 11.64
CA GLY A 52 -1.06 11.72 11.53
C GLY A 52 -2.28 11.26 10.72
N GLY A 53 -2.35 9.97 10.37
CA GLY A 53 -3.48 9.37 9.67
C GLY A 53 -4.61 8.99 10.62
N ALA A 54 -5.84 9.29 10.21
CA ALA A 54 -7.06 8.78 10.83
C ALA A 54 -7.57 7.51 10.15
N ASN A 55 -7.44 7.42 8.82
CA ASN A 55 -7.91 6.29 8.01
C ASN A 55 -6.84 5.89 6.99
N ALA A 56 -6.87 4.64 6.54
CA ALA A 56 -5.99 4.17 5.48
C ALA A 56 -6.67 3.13 4.58
N VAL A 57 -6.24 3.08 3.33
CA VAL A 57 -6.63 2.05 2.35
C VAL A 57 -5.40 1.46 1.69
N ALA A 58 -5.46 0.16 1.37
CA ALA A 58 -4.46 -0.56 0.61
C ALA A 58 -4.96 -0.83 -0.80
N LYS A 59 -4.27 -0.29 -1.81
CA LYS A 59 -4.59 -0.45 -3.23
C LYS A 59 -3.65 -1.46 -3.87
N VAL A 60 -4.20 -2.54 -4.40
CA VAL A 60 -3.47 -3.73 -4.90
C VAL A 60 -3.36 -3.73 -6.42
N ALA A 61 -2.38 -4.45 -6.99
CA ALA A 61 -2.04 -4.39 -8.43
C ALA A 61 -3.21 -4.60 -9.41
N ASP A 62 -4.22 -5.39 -9.03
CA ASP A 62 -5.42 -5.61 -9.84
C ASP A 62 -6.37 -4.39 -9.86
N GLY A 63 -6.16 -3.40 -8.99
CA GLY A 63 -6.93 -2.17 -8.85
C GLY A 63 -7.90 -2.18 -7.66
N ALA A 64 -8.09 -3.31 -6.98
CA ALA A 64 -8.93 -3.41 -5.79
C ALA A 64 -8.37 -2.56 -4.64
N ILE A 65 -9.28 -2.10 -3.80
CA ILE A 65 -9.00 -1.23 -2.65
C ILE A 65 -9.58 -1.91 -1.42
N TYR A 66 -8.72 -2.12 -0.42
CA TYR A 66 -9.10 -2.68 0.87
C TYR A 66 -8.98 -1.62 1.95
N ASN A 67 -9.99 -1.55 2.83
CA ASN A 67 -9.85 -0.77 4.06
C ASN A 67 -8.75 -1.36 4.93
N VAL A 68 -8.03 -0.50 5.64
CA VAL A 68 -7.04 -0.91 6.63
C VAL A 68 -7.69 -0.81 8.00
N SER A 69 -7.90 -1.95 8.66
CA SER A 69 -8.57 -2.04 9.96
C SER A 69 -7.74 -1.46 11.10
N GLY A 70 -6.43 -1.31 10.89
CA GLY A 70 -5.49 -0.74 11.85
C GLY A 70 -4.09 -1.35 11.74
N ALA A 71 -3.18 -0.90 12.61
CA ALA A 71 -1.94 -1.64 12.82
C ALA A 71 -2.07 -2.65 13.93
N LEU A 72 -1.46 -3.80 13.68
CA LEU A 72 -1.32 -4.90 14.62
C LEU A 72 -0.12 -4.69 15.54
N THR A 73 0.97 -4.15 14.99
CA THR A 73 2.22 -3.82 15.72
C THR A 73 3.06 -2.84 14.91
N GLN A 74 3.98 -2.14 15.56
CA GLN A 74 4.90 -1.19 14.94
C GLN A 74 6.21 -1.10 15.71
N THR A 75 7.29 -0.74 15.01
CA THR A 75 8.62 -0.53 15.60
C THR A 75 9.15 0.84 15.19
N THR A 76 9.31 1.72 16.18
CA THR A 76 9.84 3.07 15.97
C THR A 76 11.27 3.08 15.41
N PRO A 77 12.23 2.29 15.95
CA PRO A 77 13.62 2.33 15.46
C PRO A 77 13.73 1.93 13.99
N GLN A 78 13.12 0.82 13.59
CA GLN A 78 13.16 0.32 12.21
C GLN A 78 12.21 1.06 11.25
N SER A 79 11.38 1.98 11.76
CA SER A 79 10.32 2.65 10.98
C SER A 79 9.40 1.66 10.25
N LEU A 80 8.95 0.60 10.92
CA LEU A 80 8.07 -0.41 10.33
C LEU A 80 6.73 -0.49 11.05
N VAL A 81 5.70 -0.83 10.28
CA VAL A 81 4.36 -1.12 10.79
C VAL A 81 3.77 -2.35 10.10
N LEU A 82 3.13 -3.22 10.88
CA LEU A 82 2.31 -4.32 10.39
C LEU A 82 0.85 -3.91 10.45
N LEU A 83 0.21 -3.81 9.29
CA LEU A 83 -1.17 -3.39 9.10
C LEU A 83 -2.05 -4.57 8.70
N LYS A 84 -3.36 -4.44 8.87
CA LYS A 84 -4.36 -5.43 8.44
C LYS A 84 -5.33 -4.80 7.45
N ALA A 85 -5.42 -5.39 6.26
CA ALA A 85 -6.41 -5.06 5.25
C ALA A 85 -7.65 -5.95 5.41
N ASP A 86 -8.84 -5.39 5.17
CA ASP A 86 -10.12 -6.10 5.23
C ASP A 86 -10.42 -6.83 3.93
N ALA A 87 -9.64 -7.87 3.66
CA ALA A 87 -9.84 -8.75 2.51
C ALA A 87 -10.81 -9.89 2.82
N THR A 88 -11.72 -10.17 1.88
CA THR A 88 -12.69 -11.28 1.96
C THR A 88 -12.22 -12.55 1.25
N HIS A 89 -11.08 -12.47 0.54
CA HIS A 89 -10.47 -13.57 -0.19
C HIS A 89 -8.96 -13.60 0.07
N PRO A 90 -8.30 -14.76 -0.11
CA PRO A 90 -6.85 -14.86 0.03
C PRO A 90 -6.10 -13.93 -0.93
N LEU A 91 -5.16 -13.15 -0.40
CA LEU A 91 -4.31 -12.23 -1.16
C LEU A 91 -2.93 -12.85 -1.49
N PRO A 92 -2.31 -12.50 -2.62
CA PRO A 92 -0.89 -12.80 -2.86
C PRO A 92 -0.02 -12.16 -1.78
N PHE A 93 0.97 -12.88 -1.28
CA PHE A 93 1.85 -12.40 -0.21
C PHE A 93 3.29 -12.89 -0.39
N LEU A 94 4.22 -12.21 0.26
CA LEU A 94 5.64 -12.52 0.27
C LEU A 94 6.05 -13.16 1.59
N VAL A 95 6.98 -14.11 1.52
CA VAL A 95 7.60 -14.73 2.70
C VAL A 95 8.98 -14.10 2.90
N PRO A 96 9.21 -13.40 4.03
CA PRO A 96 10.53 -12.86 4.38
C PRO A 96 11.58 -13.97 4.44
N SER A 97 12.73 -13.77 3.81
CA SER A 97 13.86 -14.68 3.97
C SER A 97 14.53 -14.45 5.33
N ALA A 98 14.76 -15.54 6.06
CA ALA A 98 15.39 -15.50 7.39
C ALA A 98 16.91 -15.34 7.32
N SER A 99 17.54 -15.68 6.20
CA SER A 99 19.00 -15.80 6.09
C SER A 99 19.60 -15.17 4.84
N ALA A 100 18.79 -14.73 3.87
CA ALA A 100 19.31 -14.06 2.69
C ALA A 100 19.61 -12.59 3.00
N LEU A 101 20.85 -12.34 3.41
CA LEU A 101 21.42 -11.00 3.55
C LEU A 101 22.30 -10.70 2.34
N PRO A 102 22.22 -9.50 1.75
CA PRO A 102 23.12 -9.11 0.68
C PRO A 102 24.49 -8.71 1.21
N ASP A 103 25.51 -8.87 0.38
CA ASP A 103 26.86 -8.36 0.58
C ASP A 103 27.12 -7.09 -0.26
N ALA A 104 28.16 -6.34 0.10
CA ALA A 104 28.57 -5.19 -0.69
C ALA A 104 28.95 -5.62 -2.11
N GLY A 105 28.34 -4.97 -3.09
CA GLY A 105 28.47 -5.30 -4.50
C GLY A 105 27.37 -6.18 -5.06
N ASP A 106 26.51 -6.77 -4.23
CA ASP A 106 25.34 -7.50 -4.70
C ASP A 106 24.34 -6.58 -5.38
N GLU A 107 23.72 -7.09 -6.44
CA GLU A 107 22.58 -6.46 -7.08
C GLU A 107 21.30 -6.86 -6.36
N VAL A 108 20.42 -5.89 -6.19
CA VAL A 108 19.10 -6.06 -5.59
C VAL A 108 18.07 -5.33 -6.43
N ALA A 109 16.80 -5.72 -6.30
CA ALA A 109 15.72 -4.98 -6.92
C ALA A 109 14.66 -4.56 -5.91
N ILE A 110 14.27 -3.29 -6.00
CA ILE A 110 13.18 -2.69 -5.25
C ILE A 110 11.94 -2.77 -6.13
N VAL A 111 10.91 -3.50 -5.66
CA VAL A 111 9.70 -3.73 -6.44
C VAL A 111 8.64 -2.72 -6.02
N LEU A 112 8.26 -1.82 -6.93
CA LEU A 112 7.25 -0.80 -6.68
C LEU A 112 5.87 -1.27 -7.14
N SER A 113 4.83 -0.62 -6.62
CA SER A 113 3.46 -0.94 -7.04
C SER A 113 3.23 -0.47 -8.48
N PRO A 114 2.63 -1.29 -9.35
CA PRO A 114 2.34 -0.91 -10.74
C PRO A 114 1.21 0.11 -10.89
N ILE A 115 0.60 0.53 -9.78
CA ILE A 115 -0.58 1.40 -9.77
C ILE A 115 -0.21 2.88 -9.82
N GLU A 116 0.93 3.25 -9.24
CA GLU A 116 1.41 4.60 -9.39
C GLU A 116 1.82 4.83 -10.85
N ARG A 117 1.33 5.91 -11.45
CA ARG A 117 1.61 6.28 -12.86
C ARG A 117 3.09 6.61 -13.12
N THR A 118 3.91 6.59 -12.08
CA THR A 118 5.36 6.76 -12.13
C THR A 118 6.02 5.44 -12.49
N ASN A 119 6.42 5.29 -13.75
CA ASN A 119 7.49 4.36 -14.11
C ASN A 119 8.79 4.83 -13.44
N PRO A 120 9.60 3.94 -12.85
CA PRO A 120 9.62 2.49 -13.06
C PRO A 120 8.92 1.66 -11.96
N VAL A 121 8.40 0.48 -12.33
CA VAL A 121 7.82 -0.52 -11.40
C VAL A 121 8.87 -1.40 -10.69
N LEU A 122 10.15 -1.21 -11.05
CA LEU A 122 11.29 -1.98 -10.60
C LEU A 122 12.52 -1.07 -10.63
N LEU A 123 13.23 -0.93 -9.53
CA LEU A 123 14.53 -0.25 -9.49
C LEU A 123 15.59 -1.29 -9.16
N GLU A 124 16.57 -1.43 -10.04
CA GLU A 124 17.72 -2.30 -9.84
C GLU A 124 18.87 -1.46 -9.25
N GLU A 125 19.35 -1.86 -8.09
CA GLU A 125 20.33 -1.12 -7.31
C GLU A 125 21.47 -2.04 -6.89
N LYS A 126 22.63 -1.45 -6.61
CA LYS A 126 23.79 -2.17 -6.10
C LYS A 126 24.06 -1.78 -4.66
N ILE A 127 24.28 -2.78 -3.81
CA ILE A 127 24.59 -2.57 -2.40
C ILE A 127 25.98 -1.94 -2.28
N SER A 128 26.03 -0.72 -1.75
CA SER A 128 27.26 0.05 -1.58
C SER A 128 27.93 -0.26 -0.24
N GLY A 129 27.16 -0.63 0.78
CA GLY A 129 27.70 -0.92 2.09
C GLY A 129 26.69 -1.53 3.06
N ARG A 130 27.22 -2.17 4.10
CA ARG A 130 26.48 -2.75 5.22
C ARG A 130 26.87 -2.02 6.49
N PHE A 131 25.87 -1.62 7.26
CA PHE A 131 26.05 -0.80 8.45
C PHE A 131 25.13 -1.27 9.58
N THR A 132 25.32 -0.71 10.78
CA THR A 132 24.48 -0.98 11.94
C THR A 132 24.20 0.32 12.67
N ASP A 133 22.95 0.51 13.09
CA ASP A 133 22.53 1.60 13.98
C ASP A 133 21.61 1.03 15.09
N GLU A 134 20.98 1.91 15.88
CA GLU A 134 20.09 1.50 16.98
C GLU A 134 18.89 0.64 16.52
N ALA A 135 18.53 0.74 15.24
CA ALA A 135 17.46 -0.07 14.63
C ALA A 135 17.97 -1.40 14.06
N GLY A 136 19.25 -1.71 14.25
CA GLY A 136 19.92 -2.92 13.80
C GLY A 136 20.63 -2.72 12.47
N GLU A 137 20.83 -3.82 11.74
CA GLU A 137 21.53 -3.79 10.46
C GLU A 137 20.73 -3.06 9.38
N TRP A 138 21.44 -2.41 8.47
CA TRP A 138 20.88 -1.80 7.27
C TRP A 138 21.91 -1.78 6.14
N PHE A 139 21.40 -1.66 4.92
CA PHE A 139 22.20 -1.61 3.71
C PHE A 139 21.96 -0.31 2.97
N ASP A 140 23.05 0.25 2.47
CA ASP A 140 23.05 1.44 1.64
C ASP A 140 23.18 1.04 0.17
N VAL A 141 22.64 1.89 -0.70
CA VAL A 141 22.77 1.76 -2.16
C VAL A 141 23.13 3.11 -2.75
N THR A 142 23.67 3.10 -3.96
CA THR A 142 24.03 4.33 -4.67
C THR A 142 23.42 4.29 -6.06
N PRO A 143 22.57 5.27 -6.43
CA PRO A 143 22.23 6.50 -5.70
C PRO A 143 21.35 6.29 -4.45
N ALA A 144 21.33 7.29 -3.57
CA ALA A 144 20.56 7.21 -2.33
C ALA A 144 19.04 7.10 -2.60
N LEU A 145 18.38 6.23 -1.86
CA LEU A 145 16.95 5.97 -2.01
C LEU A 145 16.10 7.13 -1.49
N SER A 146 15.08 7.52 -2.26
CA SER A 146 14.14 8.56 -1.88
C SER A 146 13.08 8.03 -0.89
N LYS A 147 12.43 8.95 -0.16
CA LYS A 147 11.32 8.61 0.74
C LYS A 147 10.08 8.08 0.02
N THR A 148 9.90 8.37 -1.28
CA THR A 148 8.66 8.00 -2.00
C THR A 148 8.52 6.49 -2.14
N ILE A 149 9.62 5.76 -2.12
CA ILE A 149 9.65 4.29 -2.25
C ILE A 149 9.71 3.56 -0.89
N ALA A 150 9.57 4.29 0.22
CA ALA A 150 9.54 3.69 1.55
C ALA A 150 8.38 2.69 1.68
N GLY A 151 8.66 1.56 2.33
CA GLY A 151 7.78 0.41 2.48
C GLY A 151 7.84 -0.60 1.31
N ALA A 152 8.57 -0.30 0.23
CA ALA A 152 8.71 -1.23 -0.88
C ALA A 152 9.56 -2.46 -0.50
N PRO A 153 9.19 -3.67 -0.97
CA PRO A 153 10.00 -4.87 -0.77
C PRO A 153 11.26 -4.86 -1.65
N VAL A 154 12.33 -5.45 -1.12
CA VAL A 154 13.61 -5.65 -1.80
C VAL A 154 13.86 -7.13 -2.01
N ILE A 155 14.15 -7.52 -3.26
CA ILE A 155 14.43 -8.89 -3.65
C ILE A 155 15.84 -9.07 -4.19
N ASN A 156 16.39 -10.28 -4.07
CA ASN A 156 17.63 -10.67 -4.76
C ASN A 156 17.34 -11.27 -6.15
N GLN A 157 18.39 -11.64 -6.88
CA GLN A 157 18.28 -12.25 -8.23
C GLN A 157 17.54 -13.59 -8.23
N ARG A 158 17.35 -14.25 -7.08
CA ARG A 158 16.55 -15.48 -6.93
C ARG A 158 15.06 -15.19 -6.69
N GLY A 159 14.68 -13.92 -6.54
CA GLY A 159 13.31 -13.50 -6.20
C GLY A 159 12.97 -13.64 -4.71
N GLU A 160 13.96 -13.87 -3.85
CA GLU A 160 13.73 -13.97 -2.40
C GLU A 160 13.57 -12.57 -1.80
N LEU A 161 12.59 -12.40 -0.89
CA LEU A 161 12.42 -11.16 -0.13
C LEU A 161 13.55 -11.04 0.89
N ILE A 162 14.51 -10.17 0.62
CA ILE A 162 15.70 -9.96 1.46
C ILE A 162 15.62 -8.69 2.32
N GLY A 163 14.70 -7.78 2.02
CA GLY A 163 14.55 -6.57 2.81
C GLY A 163 13.35 -5.70 2.48
N VAL A 164 13.31 -4.56 3.15
CA VAL A 164 12.28 -3.52 3.00
C VAL A 164 12.95 -2.15 3.01
N VAL A 165 12.51 -1.26 2.13
CA VAL A 165 12.95 0.13 2.13
C VAL A 165 12.29 0.86 3.30
N THR A 166 13.08 1.51 4.16
CA THR A 166 12.58 2.23 5.34
C THR A 166 13.13 3.65 5.38
N PHE A 167 12.33 4.59 5.84
CA PHE A 167 12.77 5.96 6.06
C PHE A 167 13.62 6.03 7.33
N ARG A 168 14.82 6.63 7.23
CA ARG A 168 15.70 6.80 8.39
C ARG A 168 15.43 8.15 9.04
N ALA A 169 14.95 8.13 10.28
CA ALA A 169 14.76 9.35 11.07
C ALA A 169 16.10 10.10 11.23
N GLY A 170 16.08 11.42 11.00
CA GLY A 170 17.30 12.26 11.05
C GLY A 170 18.16 12.26 9.77
N SER A 171 17.75 11.52 8.73
CA SER A 171 18.34 11.56 7.39
C SER A 171 17.29 11.95 6.35
N ASN A 172 17.73 12.44 5.19
CA ASN A 172 16.86 12.71 4.05
C ASN A 172 16.74 11.50 3.10
N SER A 173 17.35 10.36 3.45
CA SER A 173 17.42 9.16 2.60
C SER A 173 16.82 7.93 3.27
N CYS A 174 16.33 7.02 2.45
CA CYS A 174 15.90 5.69 2.88
C CYS A 174 17.07 4.71 2.96
N ALA A 175 16.87 3.60 3.67
CA ALA A 175 17.78 2.46 3.70
C ALA A 175 17.02 1.14 3.57
N ILE A 176 17.74 0.10 3.17
CA ILE A 176 17.20 -1.25 3.08
C ILE A 176 17.44 -1.94 4.43
N ARG A 177 16.37 -2.40 5.07
CA ARG A 177 16.43 -3.19 6.31
C ARG A 177 16.25 -4.68 5.98
N PRO A 178 16.98 -5.59 6.65
CA PRO A 178 16.84 -7.03 6.43
C PRO A 178 15.41 -7.56 6.62
N ALA A 179 15.02 -8.53 5.81
CA ALA A 179 13.75 -9.24 5.92
C ALA A 179 13.59 -9.97 7.26
N ALA A 180 14.69 -10.31 7.94
CA ALA A 180 14.66 -10.84 9.31
C ALA A 180 13.96 -9.89 10.30
N ALA A 181 14.07 -8.57 10.11
CA ALA A 181 13.36 -7.58 10.93
C ALA A 181 11.83 -7.63 10.74
N LEU A 182 11.36 -8.14 9.60
CA LEU A 182 9.93 -8.37 9.35
C LEU A 182 9.41 -9.57 10.15
N THR A 183 10.24 -10.59 10.29
CA THR A 183 9.88 -11.82 11.01
C THR A 183 9.77 -11.55 12.51
N THR A 184 10.65 -10.74 13.08
CA THR A 184 10.56 -10.31 14.48
C THR A 184 9.32 -9.45 14.71
N LEU A 185 9.00 -8.53 13.79
CA LEU A 185 7.77 -7.75 13.84
C LEU A 185 6.53 -8.64 13.76
N ALA A 186 6.46 -9.57 12.81
CA ALA A 186 5.34 -10.49 12.67
C ALA A 186 5.19 -11.44 13.87
N SER A 187 6.29 -11.91 14.45
CA SER A 187 6.27 -12.78 15.64
C SER A 187 5.89 -12.03 16.92
N SER A 188 6.20 -10.72 17.00
CA SER A 188 5.74 -9.86 18.09
C SER A 188 4.23 -9.63 18.08
N ALA A 189 3.56 -9.89 16.94
CA ALA A 189 2.11 -9.95 16.86
C ALA A 189 1.63 -11.31 17.39
N THR A 190 1.59 -11.47 18.71
CA THR A 190 1.10 -12.69 19.38
C THR A 190 -0.27 -13.12 18.82
N PRO A 191 -0.54 -14.43 18.58
CA PRO A 191 -1.90 -14.93 18.38
C PRO A 191 -2.62 -14.94 19.73
N ALA A 192 -2.93 -13.76 20.25
CA ALA A 192 -3.65 -13.63 21.49
C ALA A 192 -5.12 -13.98 21.23
N ARG A 193 -5.49 -15.18 21.68
CA ARG A 193 -6.85 -15.57 22.03
C ARG A 193 -7.53 -14.37 22.70
N THR A 194 -8.47 -13.75 21.99
CA THR A 194 -9.29 -12.63 22.47
C THR A 194 -8.55 -11.33 22.82
N ALA A 195 -7.41 -11.00 22.17
CA ALA A 195 -6.95 -9.61 22.15
C ALA A 195 -7.49 -8.90 20.91
N THR A 196 -8.47 -8.03 21.12
CA THR A 196 -8.80 -6.93 20.20
C THR A 196 -7.49 -6.29 19.73
N PRO A 197 -7.26 -6.09 18.43
CA PRO A 197 -6.05 -5.45 17.92
C PRO A 197 -5.79 -4.18 18.72
N SER A 198 -4.60 -4.06 19.31
CA SER A 198 -4.16 -2.85 20.00
C SER A 198 -4.25 -1.71 19.01
N LYS A 199 -5.35 -0.98 19.12
CA LYS A 199 -5.69 0.16 18.30
C LYS A 199 -4.51 1.13 18.37
N ILE A 200 -3.76 1.26 17.28
CA ILE A 200 -3.43 2.63 16.89
C ILE A 200 -4.76 3.38 16.90
N PRO A 201 -4.85 4.63 17.38
CA PRO A 201 -6.03 5.44 17.15
C PRO A 201 -6.15 5.80 15.64
N LEU A 202 -6.13 4.80 14.76
CA LEU A 202 -6.82 4.78 13.48
C LEU A 202 -8.29 4.59 13.87
N LYS A 203 -8.96 5.70 14.19
CA LYS A 203 -10.40 5.71 14.48
C LYS A 203 -11.09 5.04 13.30
N GLY A 204 -11.57 3.82 13.54
CA GLY A 204 -12.53 3.01 12.79
C GLY A 204 -12.69 3.38 11.33
N SER A 205 -12.35 2.44 10.44
CA SER A 205 -12.84 2.41 9.07
C SER A 205 -14.36 2.64 9.08
N LYS A 206 -14.79 3.88 8.87
CA LYS A 206 -16.21 4.20 8.96
C LYS A 206 -16.98 3.49 7.85
N LEU A 207 -16.41 2.97 6.77
CA LEU A 207 -17.20 2.41 5.65
C LEU A 207 -17.80 1.03 5.96
N VAL A 208 -19.14 0.96 6.00
CA VAL A 208 -19.93 -0.26 6.23
C VAL A 208 -20.33 -0.93 4.91
N TYR A 209 -20.46 -0.17 3.82
CA TYR A 209 -20.84 -0.69 2.51
C TYR A 209 -20.17 0.13 1.41
N ALA A 210 -19.23 -0.47 0.66
CA ALA A 210 -18.44 0.22 -0.35
C ALA A 210 -18.20 -0.65 -1.60
N PRO A 211 -19.24 -0.96 -2.39
CA PRO A 211 -19.08 -1.72 -3.63
C PRO A 211 -18.22 -0.95 -4.65
N ALA A 212 -17.37 -1.66 -5.38
CA ALA A 212 -16.58 -1.09 -6.47
C ALA A 212 -17.46 -0.80 -7.70
N PRO A 213 -17.24 0.31 -8.44
CA PRO A 213 -17.97 0.59 -9.67
C PRO A 213 -17.73 -0.48 -10.73
N ARG A 214 -18.81 -0.96 -11.34
CA ARG A 214 -18.70 -1.87 -12.49
C ARG A 214 -18.41 -1.09 -13.75
N TYR A 215 -17.63 -1.68 -14.66
CA TYR A 215 -17.38 -1.10 -15.97
C TYR A 215 -18.69 -1.12 -16.80
N PRO A 216 -19.22 0.04 -17.22
CA PRO A 216 -20.47 0.10 -17.95
C PRO A 216 -20.26 -0.32 -19.42
N SER A 217 -21.18 -1.12 -19.97
CA SER A 217 -21.01 -1.79 -21.27
C SER A 217 -21.03 -0.82 -22.46
N ASP A 218 -21.69 0.32 -22.31
CA ASP A 218 -21.74 1.42 -23.28
C ASP A 218 -20.40 2.16 -23.42
N ALA A 219 -19.54 2.11 -22.39
CA ALA A 219 -18.18 2.63 -22.45
C ALA A 219 -17.19 1.66 -23.14
N ARG A 220 -17.60 0.43 -23.47
CA ARG A 220 -16.75 -0.52 -24.21
C ARG A 220 -16.67 -0.14 -25.68
N GLN A 221 -15.58 0.49 -26.09
CA GLN A 221 -15.31 0.73 -27.51
C GLN A 221 -14.77 -0.53 -28.22
N PRO A 222 -15.28 -0.87 -29.42
CA PRO A 222 -14.69 -1.89 -30.28
C PRO A 222 -13.33 -1.37 -30.78
N GLY A 223 -12.24 -1.84 -30.18
CA GLY A 223 -10.88 -1.36 -30.44
C GLY A 223 -10.01 -1.15 -29.19
N GLY A 224 -10.58 -1.31 -28.00
CA GLY A 224 -9.85 -1.25 -26.72
C GLY A 224 -9.89 0.16 -26.13
N ALA A 225 -10.78 0.37 -25.15
CA ALA A 225 -10.71 1.56 -24.32
C ALA A 225 -9.47 1.48 -23.42
N GLY A 226 -8.60 2.49 -23.50
CA GLY A 226 -7.46 2.62 -22.58
C GLY A 226 -7.91 2.63 -21.11
N GLN A 227 -7.04 2.20 -20.21
CA GLN A 227 -7.28 2.27 -18.76
C GLN A 227 -7.59 3.72 -18.36
N ALA A 228 -8.78 3.96 -17.82
CA ALA A 228 -9.25 5.30 -17.47
C ALA A 228 -9.30 5.45 -15.95
N SER A 229 -8.66 6.49 -15.41
CA SER A 229 -8.57 6.72 -13.96
C SER A 229 -9.08 8.10 -13.60
N GLY A 230 -9.92 8.18 -12.57
CA GLY A 230 -10.46 9.42 -12.01
C GLY A 230 -10.40 9.42 -10.48
N SER A 231 -10.67 10.55 -9.87
CA SER A 231 -10.72 10.72 -8.40
C SER A 231 -12.03 11.38 -8.01
N PHE A 232 -12.74 10.79 -7.06
CA PHE A 232 -14.08 11.22 -6.66
C PHE A 232 -14.13 11.42 -5.15
N ARG A 233 -14.60 12.56 -4.69
CA ARG A 233 -14.80 12.85 -3.26
C ARG A 233 -16.23 12.49 -2.87
N VAL A 234 -16.40 11.53 -1.98
CA VAL A 234 -17.68 11.14 -1.39
C VAL A 234 -17.86 11.88 -0.08
N LEU A 235 -19.02 12.49 0.15
CA LEU A 235 -19.40 13.09 1.43
C LEU A 235 -20.44 12.20 2.10
N PHE A 236 -20.23 11.91 3.38
CA PHE A 236 -21.12 11.13 4.22
C PHE A 236 -21.81 12.02 5.25
N ASP A 237 -23.12 11.82 5.43
CA ASP A 237 -23.90 12.49 6.48
C ASP A 237 -23.70 11.85 7.86
N ALA A 238 -24.37 12.43 8.87
CA ALA A 238 -24.28 11.95 10.25
C ALA A 238 -24.80 10.51 10.45
N ASN A 239 -25.63 10.02 9.53
CA ASN A 239 -26.20 8.67 9.53
C ASN A 239 -25.33 7.68 8.74
N GLY A 240 -24.19 8.14 8.22
CA GLY A 240 -23.30 7.37 7.39
C GLY A 240 -23.85 7.05 6.00
N ARG A 241 -24.64 7.93 5.40
CA ARG A 241 -25.06 7.81 3.99
C ARG A 241 -24.20 8.71 3.12
N ALA A 242 -23.71 8.20 1.99
CA ALA A 242 -23.12 9.06 0.98
C ALA A 242 -24.19 10.01 0.45
N VAL A 243 -24.05 11.30 0.74
CA VAL A 243 -25.01 12.36 0.36
C VAL A 243 -24.56 13.15 -0.86
N ALA A 244 -23.26 13.16 -1.15
CA ALA A 244 -22.73 13.78 -2.35
C ALA A 244 -21.49 13.05 -2.86
N VAL A 245 -21.31 13.06 -4.18
CA VAL A 245 -20.07 12.62 -4.82
C VAL A 245 -19.62 13.73 -5.75
N GLN A 246 -18.43 14.27 -5.53
CA GLN A 246 -17.82 15.30 -6.35
C GLN A 246 -16.71 14.69 -7.20
N THR A 247 -16.71 14.97 -8.49
CA THR A 247 -15.60 14.56 -9.37
C THR A 247 -14.44 15.55 -9.18
N ILE A 248 -13.36 15.09 -8.55
CA ILE A 248 -12.12 15.87 -8.38
C ILE A 248 -11.27 15.78 -9.64
N HIS A 249 -11.20 14.59 -10.22
CA HIS A 249 -10.51 14.33 -11.48
C HIS A 249 -11.35 13.39 -12.32
N SER A 250 -11.76 13.83 -13.50
CA SER A 250 -12.54 13.01 -14.45
C SER A 250 -11.68 11.86 -14.99
N THR A 251 -12.31 10.73 -15.27
CA THR A 251 -11.70 9.60 -16.00
C THR A 251 -11.44 9.92 -17.48
N GLY A 252 -11.94 11.05 -17.99
CA GLY A 252 -11.92 11.40 -19.40
C GLY A 252 -13.07 10.77 -20.21
N ASN A 253 -13.95 9.99 -19.57
CA ASN A 253 -15.14 9.42 -20.16
C ASN A 253 -16.35 9.62 -19.24
N SER A 254 -17.38 10.31 -19.74
CA SER A 254 -18.57 10.65 -18.95
C SER A 254 -19.34 9.43 -18.45
N ALA A 255 -19.37 8.33 -19.21
CA ALA A 255 -20.03 7.09 -18.80
C ALA A 255 -19.31 6.42 -17.63
N LEU A 256 -17.98 6.45 -17.63
CA LEU A 256 -17.16 5.94 -16.53
C LEU A 256 -17.28 6.81 -15.27
N ASP A 257 -17.30 8.14 -15.45
CA ASP A 257 -17.55 9.07 -14.34
C ASP A 257 -18.94 8.86 -13.73
N GLN A 258 -19.96 8.63 -14.55
CA GLN A 258 -21.31 8.37 -14.08
C GLN A 258 -21.43 7.01 -13.37
N ALA A 259 -20.75 5.97 -13.86
CA ALA A 259 -20.68 4.67 -13.18
C ALA A 259 -19.99 4.78 -11.82
N ALA A 260 -18.91 5.56 -11.74
CA ALA A 260 -18.23 5.88 -10.49
C ALA A 260 -19.17 6.59 -9.51
N VAL A 261 -19.75 7.71 -9.92
CA VAL A 261 -20.65 8.53 -9.09
C VAL A 261 -21.86 7.72 -8.60
N SER A 262 -22.53 6.99 -9.49
CA SER A 262 -23.72 6.19 -9.16
C SER A 262 -23.43 5.02 -8.23
N THR A 263 -22.20 4.51 -8.21
CA THR A 263 -21.80 3.47 -7.26
C THR A 263 -21.39 4.09 -5.92
N LEU A 264 -20.59 5.16 -5.96
CA LEU A 264 -20.10 5.83 -4.76
C LEU A 264 -21.22 6.47 -3.94
N ILE A 265 -22.29 6.95 -4.56
CA ILE A 265 -23.45 7.50 -3.83
C ILE A 265 -24.22 6.41 -3.05
N GLN A 266 -24.02 5.13 -3.38
CA GLN A 266 -24.60 4.03 -2.63
C GLN A 266 -23.76 3.64 -1.41
N TRP A 267 -22.54 4.18 -1.28
CA TRP A 267 -21.67 3.84 -0.18
C TRP A 267 -22.30 4.24 1.16
N ARG A 268 -22.03 3.42 2.18
CA ARG A 268 -22.43 3.71 3.55
C ARG A 268 -21.24 3.67 4.47
N SER A 269 -21.30 4.52 5.47
CA SER A 269 -20.44 4.54 6.62
C SER A 269 -21.19 4.24 7.91
N GLU A 270 -20.47 4.03 9.01
CA GLU A 270 -20.96 4.03 10.37
C GLU A 270 -21.52 5.41 10.67
N ALA A 271 -22.58 5.44 11.46
CA ALA A 271 -23.15 6.68 11.95
C ALA A 271 -22.11 7.41 12.82
N GLY A 272 -22.00 8.72 12.64
CA GLY A 272 -20.97 9.52 13.29
C GLY A 272 -20.89 10.90 12.64
N PRO A 273 -19.94 11.76 13.03
CA PRO A 273 -19.80 13.08 12.44
C PRO A 273 -19.64 13.02 10.92
N GLU A 274 -20.23 14.00 10.22
CA GLU A 274 -20.11 14.17 8.78
C GLU A 274 -18.63 14.18 8.38
N TRP A 275 -18.32 13.49 7.28
CA TRP A 275 -16.95 13.34 6.83
C TRP A 275 -16.91 13.10 5.33
N SER A 276 -15.75 13.27 4.71
CA SER A 276 -15.57 13.03 3.28
C SER A 276 -14.42 12.07 2.99
N LEU A 277 -14.42 11.44 1.82
CA LEU A 277 -13.37 10.52 1.38
C LEU A 277 -13.07 10.75 -0.09
N VAL A 278 -11.79 10.92 -0.45
CA VAL A 278 -11.39 10.94 -1.86
C VAL A 278 -11.03 9.52 -2.30
N VAL A 279 -11.78 9.00 -3.26
CA VAL A 279 -11.65 7.66 -3.82
C VAL A 279 -11.06 7.74 -5.23
N PRO A 280 -9.83 7.26 -5.46
CA PRO A 280 -9.30 7.10 -6.80
C PRO A 280 -9.88 5.83 -7.43
N ILE A 281 -10.52 5.96 -8.60
CA ILE A 281 -11.16 4.85 -9.33
C ILE A 281 -10.44 4.65 -10.65
N THR A 282 -10.09 3.41 -10.95
CA THR A 282 -9.47 3.02 -12.21
C THR A 282 -10.33 1.96 -12.88
N PHE A 283 -10.88 2.28 -14.05
CA PHE A 283 -11.67 1.36 -14.87
C PHE A 283 -10.75 0.55 -15.79
N LYS A 284 -10.94 -0.77 -15.78
CA LYS A 284 -10.32 -1.72 -16.71
C LYS A 284 -11.44 -2.41 -17.53
N PRO A 285 -11.38 -2.44 -18.87
CA PRO A 285 -12.44 -3.00 -19.74
C PRO A 285 -12.76 -4.48 -19.53
#